data_AF-A0A6P1DRZ8-F1
#
_entry.id   AF-A0A6P1DRZ8-F1
#
_cell.length_a   1.000
_cell.length_b   1.000
_cell.length_c   1.000
_cell.angle_alpha   90.00
_cell.angle_beta   90.00
_cell.angle_gamma   90.00
#
_symmetry.space_group_name_H-M   'P 1'
#
loop_
_entity.id
_entity.type
_entity.pdbx_description
1 polymer ?
#
loop_
_entity_poly.entity_id
_entity_poly.type
_entity_poly.pdbx_seq_one_letter_code
_entity_poly.pdbx_strand_id
1 'polypeptide(L)'
;MKQRKTLTRAALTLAFLSVSVAEAATYTFDFSGGNGSIGNTATFTDTTGTVSVDASGWTRSRSTNDQVSLGQWEPGLGVQFSGDNSHTVDNSGPDDFVLFDFGSLDVTVETITLARYGDADISYSSGSVWDGNLTHQNNRGGSGGSELTIALSSLAPDSLWRFFAKIGDRDDSFKISGMTVSAVPLPAAAWLFGSAVLGFVGIGYRQRSHAS
;
A
#
# COMPACT_ATOMS: atom_id res chain seq x y z
N MET A 1 -38.17 62.79 30.03
CA MET A 1 -37.52 61.48 30.23
C MET A 1 -37.00 60.97 28.88
N LYS A 2 -35.69 60.80 28.73
CA LYS A 2 -35.03 60.35 27.48
C LYS A 2 -34.66 58.86 27.64
N GLN A 3 -35.35 57.98 26.90
CA GLN A 3 -35.06 56.54 26.84
C GLN A 3 -33.79 56.30 26.02
N ARG A 4 -32.74 55.75 26.64
CA ARG A 4 -31.49 55.34 25.95
C ARG A 4 -31.67 53.90 25.46
N LYS A 5 -31.70 53.71 24.14
CA LYS A 5 -31.69 52.39 23.50
C LYS A 5 -30.28 51.81 23.56
N THR A 6 -30.12 50.71 24.27
CA THR A 6 -28.87 49.95 24.38
C THR A 6 -28.69 49.11 23.11
N LEU A 7 -27.66 49.42 22.31
CA LEU A 7 -27.26 48.64 21.14
C LEU A 7 -26.35 47.49 21.60
N THR A 8 -26.87 46.27 21.57
CA THR A 8 -26.09 45.05 21.82
C THR A 8 -25.21 44.79 20.60
N ARG A 9 -23.89 44.98 20.74
CA ARG A 9 -22.90 44.65 19.69
C ARG A 9 -22.71 43.13 19.64
N ALA A 10 -23.08 42.50 18.53
CA ALA A 10 -22.68 41.12 18.24
C ALA A 10 -21.19 41.08 17.89
N ALA A 11 -20.39 40.40 18.71
CA ALA A 11 -18.99 40.12 18.40
C ALA A 11 -18.95 38.89 17.47
N LEU A 12 -18.43 39.08 16.26
CA LEU A 12 -18.15 37.98 15.33
C LEU A 12 -16.77 37.42 15.67
N THR A 13 -16.71 36.29 16.36
CA THR A 13 -15.46 35.59 16.65
C THR A 13 -15.02 34.83 15.39
N LEU A 14 -13.96 35.30 14.74
CA LEU A 14 -13.34 34.63 13.59
C LEU A 14 -12.48 33.47 14.12
N ALA A 15 -13.00 32.24 14.07
CA ALA A 15 -12.20 31.05 14.37
C ALA A 15 -11.26 30.78 13.18
N PHE A 16 -9.97 31.01 13.38
CA PHE A 16 -8.95 30.55 12.44
C PHE A 16 -8.90 29.01 12.48
N LEU A 17 -9.47 28.36 11.47
CA LEU A 17 -9.24 26.93 11.27
C LEU A 17 -7.79 26.73 10.82
N SER A 18 -6.96 26.20 11.71
CA SER A 18 -5.66 25.66 11.33
C SER A 18 -5.89 24.42 10.47
N VAL A 19 -5.66 24.55 9.16
CA VAL A 19 -5.62 23.40 8.25
C VAL A 19 -4.33 22.64 8.56
N SER A 20 -4.44 21.49 9.23
CA SER A 20 -3.33 20.54 9.31
C SER A 20 -3.17 19.90 7.92
N VAL A 21 -2.05 20.19 7.25
CA VAL A 21 -1.62 19.38 6.11
C VAL A 21 -1.35 17.96 6.59
N ALA A 22 -1.91 16.96 5.91
CA ALA A 22 -1.64 15.57 6.22
C ALA A 22 -0.19 15.24 5.83
N GLU A 23 0.59 14.75 6.79
CA GLU A 23 1.93 14.20 6.54
C GLU A 23 1.81 12.72 6.18
N ALA A 24 2.70 12.22 5.31
CA ALA A 24 2.75 10.80 4.99
C ALA A 24 3.09 10.00 6.25
N ALA A 25 2.21 9.08 6.62
CA ALA A 25 2.44 8.14 7.70
C ALA A 25 3.13 6.88 7.16
N THR A 26 4.01 6.29 7.97
CA THR A 26 4.73 5.06 7.64
C THR A 26 4.06 3.86 8.30
N TYR A 27 3.91 2.77 7.55
CA TYR A 27 3.33 1.51 7.99
C TYR A 27 4.30 0.37 7.69
N THR A 28 4.48 -0.53 8.64
CA THR A 28 5.39 -1.68 8.51
C THR A 28 4.59 -2.97 8.59
N PHE A 29 4.85 -3.88 7.66
CA PHE A 29 4.26 -5.20 7.58
C PHE A 29 5.32 -6.27 7.89
N ASP A 30 4.91 -7.26 8.68
CA ASP A 30 5.62 -8.51 8.94
C ASP A 30 4.78 -9.63 8.30
N PHE A 31 5.43 -10.46 7.48
CA PHE A 31 4.77 -11.52 6.74
C PHE A 31 5.20 -12.94 7.14
N SER A 32 5.64 -13.13 8.39
CA SER A 32 5.89 -14.46 8.96
C SER A 32 4.60 -15.25 9.23
N GLY A 33 4.57 -16.57 8.99
CA GLY A 33 3.40 -17.44 9.28
C GLY A 33 3.29 -18.70 8.42
N GLY A 34 2.07 -19.27 8.25
CA GLY A 34 1.79 -20.63 7.70
C GLY A 34 1.28 -20.78 6.25
N ASN A 35 0.96 -22.03 5.88
CA ASN A 35 0.87 -22.50 4.48
C ASN A 35 -0.33 -21.96 3.66
N GLY A 36 -0.08 -21.74 2.38
CA GLY A 36 -1.07 -21.36 1.36
C GLY A 36 -1.70 -22.51 0.57
N SER A 37 -2.74 -22.21 -0.19
CA SER A 37 -3.37 -23.09 -1.18
C SER A 37 -3.47 -22.38 -2.52
N ILE A 38 -3.50 -23.09 -3.65
CA ILE A 38 -3.56 -22.45 -4.97
C ILE A 38 -4.75 -21.48 -5.06
N GLY A 39 -4.49 -20.27 -5.56
CA GLY A 39 -5.52 -19.24 -5.76
C GLY A 39 -5.90 -18.50 -4.48
N ASN A 40 -5.19 -18.72 -3.37
CA ASN A 40 -5.46 -18.01 -2.14
C ASN A 40 -4.96 -16.56 -2.19
N THR A 41 -5.62 -15.74 -1.39
CA THR A 41 -5.20 -14.40 -1.01
C THR A 41 -5.10 -14.37 0.51
N ALA A 42 -4.04 -13.75 1.04
CA ALA A 42 -3.84 -13.57 2.47
C ALA A 42 -3.84 -12.08 2.81
N THR A 43 -4.69 -11.68 3.75
CA THR A 43 -4.75 -10.31 4.24
C THR A 43 -3.79 -10.13 5.42
N PHE A 44 -2.92 -9.14 5.32
CA PHE A 44 -2.01 -8.71 6.38
C PHE A 44 -2.42 -7.34 6.87
N THR A 45 -2.16 -7.07 8.14
CA THR A 45 -2.31 -5.73 8.70
C THR A 45 -0.96 -5.28 9.21
N ASP A 46 -0.66 -4.00 9.05
CA ASP A 46 0.58 -3.42 9.54
C ASP A 46 0.70 -3.59 11.07
N THR A 47 1.90 -3.41 11.60
CA THR A 47 2.20 -3.63 13.03
C THR A 47 1.41 -2.73 13.98
N THR A 48 0.81 -1.64 13.49
CA THR A 48 -0.08 -0.77 14.27
C THR A 48 -1.56 -1.17 14.19
N GLY A 49 -1.94 -2.07 13.28
CA GLY A 49 -3.33 -2.51 13.12
C GLY A 49 -4.21 -1.56 12.29
N THR A 50 -3.63 -0.69 11.48
CA THR A 50 -4.31 0.46 10.83
C THR A 50 -4.54 0.24 9.34
N VAL A 51 -3.54 -0.24 8.62
CA VAL A 51 -3.56 -0.45 7.17
C VAL A 51 -3.49 -1.94 6.90
N SER A 52 -4.35 -2.42 6.01
CA SER A 52 -4.32 -3.80 5.53
C SER A 52 -3.86 -3.87 4.08
N VAL A 53 -3.27 -5.01 3.73
CA VAL A 53 -2.86 -5.35 2.37
C VAL A 53 -3.24 -6.79 2.07
N ASP A 54 -3.83 -7.02 0.91
CA ASP A 54 -4.13 -8.34 0.39
C ASP A 54 -2.96 -8.80 -0.48
N ALA A 55 -2.31 -9.90 -0.10
CA ALA A 55 -1.24 -10.51 -0.87
C ALA A 55 -1.75 -11.76 -1.62
N SER A 56 -1.32 -11.93 -2.87
CA SER A 56 -1.59 -13.12 -3.68
C SER A 56 -0.36 -13.57 -4.46
N GLY A 57 -0.25 -14.88 -4.68
CA GLY A 57 0.90 -15.52 -5.32
C GLY A 57 0.61 -15.81 -6.78
N TRP A 58 1.57 -15.52 -7.64
CA TRP A 58 1.43 -15.62 -9.09
C TRP A 58 2.70 -16.18 -9.72
N THR A 59 2.53 -16.81 -10.87
CA THR A 59 3.63 -17.23 -11.72
C THR A 59 3.42 -16.67 -13.12
N ARG A 60 4.48 -16.18 -13.75
CA ARG A 60 4.46 -15.65 -15.11
C ARG A 60 5.13 -16.64 -16.06
N SER A 61 4.34 -17.20 -16.97
CA SER A 61 4.86 -18.07 -18.03
C SER A 61 4.66 -17.41 -19.41
N ARG A 62 5.75 -16.93 -20.03
CA ARG A 62 5.83 -16.31 -21.37
C ARG A 62 4.87 -15.13 -21.64
N SER A 63 3.56 -15.36 -21.62
CA SER A 63 2.48 -14.41 -21.93
C SER A 63 1.28 -14.48 -20.98
N THR A 64 1.25 -15.40 -20.01
CA THR A 64 0.15 -15.50 -19.02
C THR A 64 0.68 -15.33 -17.61
N ASN A 65 -0.14 -14.70 -16.77
CA ASN A 65 0.02 -14.69 -15.33
C ASN A 65 -1.00 -15.67 -14.77
N ASP A 66 -0.52 -16.72 -14.14
CA ASP A 66 -1.35 -17.77 -13.56
C ASP A 66 -1.28 -17.65 -12.03
N GLN A 67 -2.44 -17.67 -11.37
CA GLN A 67 -2.48 -17.60 -9.92
C GLN A 67 -2.05 -18.94 -9.33
N VAL A 68 -1.24 -18.89 -8.28
CA VAL A 68 -0.63 -20.06 -7.63
C VAL A 68 -0.81 -19.98 -6.12
N SER A 69 -0.18 -20.88 -5.37
CA SER A 69 -0.24 -20.83 -3.90
C SER A 69 0.63 -19.69 -3.38
N LEU A 70 0.07 -18.82 -2.54
CA LEU A 70 0.83 -17.93 -1.67
C LEU A 70 0.83 -18.49 -0.25
N GLY A 71 1.99 -18.83 0.28
CA GLY A 71 2.12 -19.26 1.66
C GLY A 71 3.07 -18.35 2.42
N GLN A 72 2.80 -18.19 3.70
CA GLN A 72 3.83 -17.76 4.63
C GLN A 72 4.59 -19.05 4.98
N TRP A 73 5.85 -19.14 4.60
CA TRP A 73 6.72 -20.27 4.91
C TRP A 73 7.97 -19.69 5.55
N GLU A 74 8.33 -20.14 6.75
CA GLU A 74 9.41 -19.52 7.51
C GLU A 74 10.64 -19.23 6.61
N PRO A 75 11.15 -17.98 6.57
CA PRO A 75 10.77 -16.83 7.41
C PRO A 75 9.82 -15.79 6.77
N GLY A 76 9.08 -16.09 5.70
CA GLY A 76 8.23 -15.07 5.05
C GLY A 76 7.32 -15.59 3.94
N LEU A 77 6.80 -14.68 3.10
CA LEU A 77 5.96 -15.06 1.96
C LEU A 77 6.78 -15.70 0.86
N GLY A 78 6.31 -16.86 0.42
CA GLY A 78 6.80 -17.53 -0.77
C GLY A 78 5.65 -17.84 -1.72
N VAL A 79 6.04 -18.34 -2.89
CA VAL A 79 5.13 -18.83 -3.91
C VAL A 79 5.36 -20.34 -4.07
N GLN A 80 4.30 -21.06 -4.43
CA GLN A 80 4.41 -22.45 -4.85
C GLN A 80 3.59 -22.69 -6.12
N PHE A 81 4.29 -22.89 -7.23
CA PHE A 81 3.74 -23.46 -8.45
C PHE A 81 3.80 -24.99 -8.43
N SER A 82 2.87 -25.66 -9.11
CA SER A 82 2.63 -27.11 -9.02
C SER A 82 3.92 -27.95 -9.16
N GLY A 83 4.34 -28.57 -8.05
CA GLY A 83 5.48 -29.49 -7.99
C GLY A 83 6.78 -28.87 -7.48
N ASP A 84 6.84 -27.56 -7.32
CA ASP A 84 7.94 -26.88 -6.65
C ASP A 84 7.72 -26.84 -5.13
N ASN A 85 8.74 -27.25 -4.37
CA ASN A 85 8.73 -27.24 -2.91
C ASN A 85 9.78 -26.28 -2.32
N SER A 86 10.38 -25.42 -3.14
CA SER A 86 11.28 -24.34 -2.69
C SER A 86 10.54 -23.36 -1.77
N HIS A 87 9.25 -23.13 -2.06
CA HIS A 87 8.40 -22.15 -1.40
C HIS A 87 9.01 -20.75 -1.47
N THR A 88 9.60 -20.41 -2.62
CA THR A 88 10.25 -19.12 -2.85
C THR A 88 9.56 -18.35 -3.96
N VAL A 89 9.74 -17.04 -3.95
CA VAL A 89 9.60 -16.22 -5.15
C VAL A 89 10.92 -16.40 -5.91
N ASP A 90 10.88 -17.11 -7.03
CA ASP A 90 12.07 -17.41 -7.82
C ASP A 90 11.83 -17.30 -9.33
N ASN A 91 12.93 -17.36 -10.09
CA ASN A 91 12.94 -17.39 -11.54
C ASN A 91 13.56 -18.70 -12.08
N SER A 92 13.52 -19.78 -11.29
CA SER A 92 14.03 -21.10 -11.68
C SER A 92 12.99 -21.87 -12.50
N GLY A 93 12.50 -21.25 -13.58
CA GLY A 93 11.37 -21.74 -14.34
C GLY A 93 10.54 -20.58 -14.89
N PRO A 94 9.21 -20.61 -14.74
CA PRO A 94 8.39 -19.41 -14.78
C PRO A 94 8.88 -18.34 -13.79
N ASP A 95 8.58 -17.07 -14.03
CA ASP A 95 8.95 -15.99 -13.10
C ASP A 95 7.86 -15.84 -12.03
N ASP A 96 8.16 -16.22 -10.79
CA ASP A 96 7.21 -16.10 -9.68
C ASP A 96 7.18 -14.68 -9.11
N PHE A 97 6.01 -14.28 -8.61
CA PHE A 97 5.81 -12.99 -7.98
C PHE A 97 4.69 -12.95 -6.96
N VAL A 98 4.77 -11.95 -6.08
CA VAL A 98 3.69 -11.61 -5.15
C VAL A 98 3.06 -10.30 -5.58
N LEU A 99 1.73 -10.28 -5.67
CA LEU A 99 0.92 -9.09 -5.86
C LEU A 99 0.38 -8.65 -4.50
N PHE A 100 0.64 -7.39 -4.14
CA PHE A 100 0.09 -6.70 -2.99
C PHE A 100 -0.97 -5.69 -3.45
N ASP A 101 -2.16 -5.79 -2.87
CA ASP A 101 -3.32 -4.94 -3.14
C ASP A 101 -3.74 -4.22 -1.85
N PHE A 102 -3.57 -2.90 -1.86
CA PHE A 102 -3.96 -2.00 -0.76
C PHE A 102 -5.40 -1.47 -0.90
N GLY A 103 -6.17 -2.05 -1.83
CA GLY A 103 -7.55 -1.67 -2.12
C GLY A 103 -7.62 -0.28 -2.74
N SER A 104 -8.16 0.69 -2.00
CA SER A 104 -8.29 2.07 -2.46
C SER A 104 -7.20 3.00 -1.90
N LEU A 105 -6.24 2.47 -1.15
CA LEU A 105 -5.16 3.25 -0.56
C LEU A 105 -3.95 3.24 -1.48
N ASP A 106 -3.61 4.40 -2.05
CA ASP A 106 -2.36 4.55 -2.77
C ASP A 106 -1.20 4.69 -1.77
N VAL A 107 -0.19 3.84 -1.91
CA VAL A 107 0.99 3.80 -1.05
C VAL A 107 2.26 3.91 -1.89
N THR A 108 3.30 4.50 -1.30
CA THR A 108 4.67 4.35 -1.77
C THR A 108 5.30 3.20 -1.00
N VAL A 109 5.80 2.17 -1.68
CA VAL A 109 6.64 1.17 -1.01
C VAL A 109 8.05 1.73 -0.85
N GLU A 110 8.47 1.92 0.40
CA GLU A 110 9.77 2.49 0.75
C GLU A 110 10.84 1.41 0.78
N THR A 111 10.52 0.28 1.42
CA THR A 111 11.43 -0.85 1.55
C THR A 111 10.71 -2.18 1.44
N ILE A 112 11.40 -3.17 0.91
CA ILE A 112 11.01 -4.58 0.99
C ILE A 112 12.13 -5.38 1.66
N THR A 113 11.78 -6.29 2.57
CA THR A 113 12.73 -7.17 3.25
C THR A 113 12.56 -8.58 2.73
N LEU A 114 13.67 -9.15 2.28
CA LEU A 114 13.75 -10.48 1.68
C LEU A 114 14.55 -11.40 2.59
N ALA A 115 14.09 -12.63 2.76
CA ALA A 115 14.93 -13.74 3.20
C ALA A 115 15.42 -14.50 1.96
N ARG A 116 16.71 -14.33 1.63
CA ARG A 116 17.28 -14.84 0.38
C ARG A 116 17.90 -16.22 0.51
N TYR A 117 17.83 -16.99 -0.56
CA TYR A 117 18.40 -18.34 -0.70
C TYR A 117 19.43 -18.39 -1.84
N GLY A 118 20.39 -17.47 -1.84
CA GLY A 118 21.36 -17.31 -2.91
C GLY A 118 21.35 -15.87 -3.42
N ASP A 119 21.32 -15.70 -4.74
CA ASP A 119 21.07 -14.39 -5.32
C ASP A 119 19.60 -13.98 -5.11
N ALA A 120 19.37 -12.68 -5.00
CA ALA A 120 18.04 -12.10 -4.73
C ALA A 120 17.90 -10.74 -5.40
N ASP A 121 18.24 -10.71 -6.69
CA ASP A 121 17.84 -9.61 -7.54
C ASP A 121 16.30 -9.62 -7.70
N ILE A 122 15.72 -8.43 -7.75
CA ILE A 122 14.27 -8.27 -7.86
C ILE A 122 13.88 -7.49 -9.12
N SER A 123 12.67 -7.73 -9.59
CA SER A 123 11.95 -6.83 -10.49
C SER A 123 10.65 -6.39 -9.84
N TYR A 124 10.28 -5.13 -9.98
CA TYR A 124 9.04 -4.63 -9.40
C TYR A 124 8.34 -3.61 -10.29
N SER A 125 7.02 -3.51 -10.10
CA SER A 125 6.14 -2.58 -10.80
C SER A 125 4.97 -2.20 -9.90
N SER A 126 4.33 -1.08 -10.21
CA SER A 126 3.07 -0.66 -9.60
C SER A 126 2.01 -0.39 -10.67
N GLY A 127 0.74 -0.37 -10.26
CA GLY A 127 -0.39 -0.01 -11.12
C GLY A 127 -1.27 -1.17 -11.57
N SER A 128 -2.51 -0.83 -11.90
CA SER A 128 -3.55 -1.79 -12.29
C SER A 128 -3.34 -2.42 -13.66
N VAL A 129 -2.65 -1.72 -14.57
CA VAL A 129 -2.32 -2.21 -15.91
C VAL A 129 -0.91 -2.77 -15.91
N TRP A 130 -0.77 -4.04 -16.29
CA TRP A 130 0.54 -4.58 -16.64
C TRP A 130 0.99 -4.00 -17.98
N ASP A 131 1.90 -3.03 -17.94
CA ASP A 131 2.49 -2.42 -19.15
C ASP A 131 3.85 -3.03 -19.51
N GLY A 132 4.35 -3.96 -18.69
CA GLY A 132 5.65 -4.60 -18.85
C GLY A 132 6.84 -3.72 -18.48
N ASN A 133 6.60 -2.51 -17.96
CA ASN A 133 7.64 -1.63 -17.47
C ASN A 133 8.06 -2.05 -16.05
N LEU A 134 9.24 -2.65 -15.95
CA LEU A 134 9.76 -3.17 -14.69
C LEU A 134 10.97 -2.36 -14.26
N THR A 135 11.02 -2.05 -12.97
CA THR A 135 12.26 -1.60 -12.34
C THR A 135 13.03 -2.83 -11.89
N HIS A 136 14.25 -2.98 -12.38
CA HIS A 136 15.16 -4.07 -12.00
C HIS A 136 16.15 -3.56 -10.96
N GLN A 137 16.35 -4.33 -9.89
CA GLN A 137 17.35 -4.01 -8.89
C GLN A 137 18.22 -5.22 -8.61
N ASN A 138 19.52 -5.06 -8.87
CA ASN A 138 20.49 -6.11 -8.61
C ASN A 138 20.96 -5.99 -7.16
N ASN A 139 20.72 -7.02 -6.36
CA ASN A 139 21.10 -7.09 -4.96
C ASN A 139 21.97 -8.34 -4.70
N ARG A 140 23.06 -8.42 -5.48
CA ARG A 140 24.07 -9.48 -5.35
C ARG A 140 24.55 -9.66 -3.92
N GLY A 141 24.44 -10.89 -3.43
CA GLY A 141 25.23 -11.39 -2.31
C GLY A 141 24.43 -12.19 -1.30
N GLY A 142 25.13 -13.00 -0.50
CA GLY A 142 24.64 -13.67 0.70
C GLY A 142 24.33 -15.16 0.54
N SER A 143 25.12 -16.00 1.20
CA SER A 143 24.83 -17.44 1.33
C SER A 143 23.81 -17.67 2.45
N GLY A 144 22.68 -18.31 2.15
CA GLY A 144 21.83 -19.01 3.13
C GLY A 144 20.98 -18.12 4.06
N GLY A 145 19.70 -17.94 3.71
CA GLY A 145 18.63 -17.52 4.62
C GLY A 145 18.83 -16.18 5.32
N SER A 146 19.73 -15.32 4.82
CA SER A 146 20.01 -14.02 5.41
C SER A 146 18.97 -13.00 4.99
N GLU A 147 18.58 -12.11 5.91
CA GLU A 147 17.69 -11.01 5.57
C GLU A 147 18.44 -9.94 4.77
N LEU A 148 17.74 -9.38 3.77
CA LEU A 148 18.18 -8.30 2.92
C LEU A 148 17.02 -7.29 2.82
N THR A 149 17.22 -6.09 3.38
CA THR A 149 16.29 -4.98 3.21
C THR A 149 16.72 -4.11 2.05
N ILE A 150 15.82 -3.97 1.08
CA ILE A 150 16.01 -3.22 -0.15
C ILE A 150 15.21 -1.92 -0.04
N ALA A 151 15.89 -0.77 -0.15
CA ALA A 151 15.22 0.49 -0.42
C ALA A 151 14.87 0.55 -1.91
N LEU A 152 13.61 0.86 -2.21
CA LEU A 152 13.12 0.96 -3.59
C LEU A 152 13.34 2.37 -4.11
N SER A 153 13.64 2.50 -5.41
CA SER A 153 13.62 3.82 -6.05
C SER A 153 12.17 4.29 -6.13
N SER A 154 11.90 5.53 -5.72
CA SER A 154 10.54 6.05 -5.58
C SER A 154 9.76 5.97 -6.90
N LEU A 155 8.88 4.97 -7.01
CA LEU A 155 7.80 4.98 -7.98
C LEU A 155 6.67 5.87 -7.44
N ALA A 156 5.78 6.33 -8.31
CA ALA A 156 4.59 7.05 -7.88
C ALA A 156 3.75 6.17 -6.94
N PRO A 157 3.08 6.76 -5.92
CA PRO A 157 2.18 6.02 -5.05
C PRO A 157 1.11 5.29 -5.86
N ASP A 158 0.80 4.05 -5.47
CA ASP A 158 -0.21 3.22 -6.12
C ASP A 158 -0.78 2.21 -5.10
N SER A 159 -1.95 1.65 -5.39
CA SER A 159 -2.63 0.63 -4.58
C SER A 159 -2.22 -0.79 -4.96
N LEU A 160 -1.65 -1.00 -6.15
CA LEU A 160 -1.24 -2.32 -6.62
C LEU A 160 0.27 -2.38 -6.84
N TRP A 161 0.93 -3.33 -6.19
CA TRP A 161 2.38 -3.53 -6.27
C TRP A 161 2.73 -4.99 -6.55
N ARG A 162 3.70 -5.21 -7.45
CA ARG A 162 4.15 -6.56 -7.82
C ARG A 162 5.65 -6.68 -7.59
N PHE A 163 6.07 -7.74 -6.92
CA PHE A 163 7.47 -8.06 -6.66
C PHE A 163 7.81 -9.45 -7.21
N PHE A 164 8.71 -9.48 -8.17
CA PHE A 164 9.18 -10.66 -8.87
C PHE A 164 10.61 -11.00 -8.44
N ALA A 165 10.97 -12.27 -8.52
CA ALA A 165 12.35 -12.62 -8.81
C ALA A 165 12.77 -11.97 -10.13
N LYS A 166 14.02 -11.54 -10.26
CA LYS A 166 14.39 -10.67 -11.38
C LYS A 166 14.11 -11.33 -12.72
N ILE A 167 13.32 -10.63 -13.53
CA ILE A 167 12.95 -11.10 -14.86
C ILE A 167 14.13 -10.91 -15.80
N GLY A 168 14.45 -11.96 -16.56
CA GLY A 168 15.58 -11.99 -17.47
C GLY A 168 16.86 -12.59 -16.87
N ASP A 169 16.81 -13.02 -15.61
CA ASP A 169 17.83 -13.84 -14.94
C ASP A 169 17.28 -15.22 -14.53
N ARG A 170 18.06 -16.09 -13.87
CA ARG A 170 17.64 -17.48 -13.52
C ARG A 170 18.14 -18.05 -12.19
N ASP A 171 18.74 -17.25 -11.33
CA ASP A 171 19.38 -17.70 -10.09
C ASP A 171 18.91 -16.94 -8.84
N ASP A 172 17.76 -16.27 -8.94
CA ASP A 172 17.16 -15.51 -7.84
C ASP A 172 16.13 -16.34 -7.10
N SER A 173 16.24 -16.39 -5.78
CA SER A 173 15.29 -17.11 -4.94
C SER A 173 15.22 -16.49 -3.54
N PHE A 174 14.02 -16.08 -3.13
CA PHE A 174 13.80 -15.46 -1.83
C PHE A 174 12.38 -15.65 -1.32
N LYS A 175 12.17 -15.26 -0.06
CA LYS A 175 10.84 -15.01 0.51
C LYS A 175 10.74 -13.57 0.95
N ILE A 176 9.55 -12.99 0.94
CA ILE A 176 9.31 -11.61 1.40
C ILE A 176 8.94 -11.67 2.87
N SER A 177 9.84 -11.27 3.78
CA SER A 177 9.59 -11.29 5.22
C SER A 177 8.95 -10.00 5.74
N GLY A 178 9.13 -8.87 5.04
CA GLY A 178 8.53 -7.61 5.46
C GLY A 178 8.46 -6.55 4.38
N MET A 179 7.70 -5.50 4.66
CA MET A 179 7.54 -4.34 3.78
C MET A 179 7.27 -3.08 4.60
N THR A 180 7.86 -1.95 4.20
CA THR A 180 7.54 -0.63 4.75
C THR A 180 6.95 0.23 3.65
N VAL A 181 5.81 0.85 3.93
CA VAL A 181 5.13 1.75 3.00
C VAL A 181 4.85 3.10 3.65
N SER A 182 4.71 4.13 2.83
CA SER A 182 4.19 5.43 3.25
C SER A 182 2.90 5.76 2.52
N ALA A 183 1.95 6.39 3.21
CA ALA A 183 0.71 6.85 2.60
C ALA A 183 0.28 8.17 3.24
N VAL A 184 -0.26 9.10 2.43
CA VAL A 184 -0.81 10.35 2.95
C VAL A 184 -2.23 10.08 3.45
N PRO A 185 -2.49 10.19 4.77
CA PRO A 185 -3.84 10.00 5.29
C PRO A 185 -4.76 11.05 4.70
N LEU A 186 -5.94 10.66 4.21
CA LEU A 186 -6.94 11.64 3.82
C LEU A 186 -7.30 12.47 5.06
N PRO A 187 -7.06 13.80 5.07
CA PRO A 187 -7.32 14.58 6.26
C PRO A 187 -8.82 14.49 6.57
N ALA A 188 -9.16 14.24 7.84
CA ALA A 188 -10.55 14.22 8.33
C ALA A 188 -11.35 15.48 7.92
N ALA A 189 -10.65 16.55 7.56
CA ALA A 189 -11.19 17.76 7.00
C ALA A 189 -11.98 17.55 5.69
N ALA A 190 -11.70 16.53 4.87
CA ALA A 190 -12.46 16.26 3.64
C ALA A 190 -13.98 16.10 3.91
N TRP A 191 -14.34 15.46 5.02
CA TRP A 191 -15.73 15.35 5.48
C TRP A 191 -16.28 16.65 6.09
N LEU A 192 -15.42 17.46 6.72
CA LEU A 192 -15.78 18.79 7.23
C LEU A 192 -16.08 19.78 6.09
N PHE A 193 -15.34 19.75 4.99
CA PHE A 193 -15.62 20.60 3.83
C PHE A 193 -16.96 20.23 3.18
N GLY A 194 -17.26 18.93 3.06
CA GLY A 194 -18.55 18.46 2.54
C GLY A 194 -19.75 18.93 3.38
N SER A 195 -19.63 18.85 4.72
CA SER A 195 -20.70 19.30 5.62
C SER A 195 -20.81 20.83 5.74
N ALA A 196 -19.68 21.55 5.70
CA ALA A 196 -19.68 23.01 5.74
C ALA A 196 -20.38 23.62 4.51
N VAL A 197 -20.14 23.09 3.31
CA VAL A 197 -20.81 23.57 2.08
C VAL A 197 -22.33 23.38 2.16
N LEU A 198 -22.80 22.23 2.65
CA LEU A 198 -24.24 21.99 2.86
C LEU A 198 -24.83 22.93 3.92
N GLY A 199 -24.09 23.19 5.01
CA GLY A 199 -24.49 24.12 6.05
C GLY A 199 -24.71 25.55 5.56
N PHE A 200 -23.86 26.05 4.66
CA PHE A 200 -24.00 27.41 4.11
C PHE A 200 -25.17 27.54 3.13
N VAL A 201 -25.49 26.49 2.35
CA VAL A 201 -26.66 26.50 1.44
C VAL A 201 -27.98 26.55 2.24
N GLY A 202 -28.05 25.86 3.37
CA GLY A 202 -29.24 25.89 4.25
C GLY A 202 -29.51 27.25 4.91
N ILE A 203 -28.45 28.00 5.26
CA ILE A 203 -28.57 29.32 5.90
C ILE A 203 -29.07 30.39 4.90
N GLY A 204 -28.69 30.30 3.62
CA GLY A 204 -29.12 31.22 2.58
C GLY A 204 -30.63 31.19 2.29
N TYR A 205 -31.28 30.04 2.47
CA TYR A 205 -32.72 29.89 2.21
C TYR A 205 -33.60 30.54 3.29
N ARG A 206 -33.12 30.63 4.53
CA ARG A 206 -33.92 31.13 5.66
C ARG A 206 -34.05 32.66 5.71
N GLN A 207 -33.22 33.39 4.96
CA GLN A 207 -33.30 34.86 4.92
C GLN A 207 -34.31 35.42 3.92
N ARG A 208 -34.94 34.58 3.07
CA ARG A 208 -35.94 35.03 2.08
C ARG A 208 -37.39 34.95 2.55
N SER A 209 -37.68 34.37 3.72
CA SER A 209 -39.06 34.16 4.19
C SER A 209 -39.61 35.24 5.13
N HIS A 210 -38.93 36.38 5.30
CA HIS A 210 -39.40 37.47 6.17
C HIS A 210 -39.37 38.85 5.47
N ALA A 211 -39.80 38.88 4.20
CA ALA A 211 -40.13 40.12 3.50
C ALA A 211 -41.50 39.95 2.82
N SER A 212 -42.57 40.09 3.60
CA SER A 212 -43.94 40.34 3.14
C SER A 212 -44.71 41.07 4.24
#